data_AF-A0A1A8XA69-F1
#
_entry.id   AF-A0A1A8XA69-F1
#
_cell.length_a   1.000
_cell.length_b   1.000
_cell.length_c   1.000
_cell.angle_alpha   90.00
_cell.angle_beta   90.00
_cell.angle_gamma   90.00
#
_symmetry.space_group_name_H-M   'P 1'
#
loop_
_entity.id
_entity.type
_entity.pdbx_description
1 polymer ?
#
loop_
_entity_poly.entity_id
_entity_poly.type
_entity_poly.pdbx_seq_one_letter_code
_entity_poly.pdbx_strand_id
1 'polypeptide(L)'
;MAKDVVVEAIKFLESEDRHKNNSALQKFCEKFSGAINNAYEKYEACIKENVQKERKVNSPDSNIICRINDENKQRWGGFYDELKSALTQDTKNCDYLLYWMSDEIAKSKYNTHRIIWLYNMFEEFWKNSTCCQKKESANINCDKPYEIEFDIKALKSKKGLYLLLDYYNNNKNVLKGESSEEKNSFCNYVKYMFNLYHHMDNEVNTHVHKKYGKELTLFQSKFQNEENLSELRTGCNYPNLSSTSQRAETNSKLSLDTKFERFIPSKDYLSGNRDNAPEGMVNEKMKQIKHHCLLL
;
A
#
# COMPACT_ATOMS: atom_id res chain seq x y z
N MET A 1 -17.88 -8.96 -8.47
CA MET A 1 -18.14 -7.50 -8.59
C MET A 1 -17.04 -6.65 -7.94
N ALA A 2 -16.67 -6.84 -6.66
CA ALA A 2 -15.66 -6.01 -5.96
C ALA A 2 -14.21 -6.04 -6.53
N LYS A 3 -13.74 -7.20 -7.02
CA LYS A 3 -12.40 -7.33 -7.62
C LYS A 3 -12.26 -6.54 -8.93
N ASP A 4 -13.35 -6.30 -9.64
CA ASP A 4 -13.35 -5.60 -10.93
C ASP A 4 -13.07 -4.11 -10.74
N VAL A 5 -13.77 -3.45 -9.82
CA VAL A 5 -13.68 -1.99 -9.64
C VAL A 5 -12.26 -1.53 -9.35
N VAL A 6 -11.52 -2.24 -8.48
CA VAL A 6 -10.12 -1.90 -8.17
C VAL A 6 -9.19 -2.16 -9.36
N VAL A 7 -9.42 -3.26 -10.08
CA VAL A 7 -8.59 -3.64 -11.24
C VAL A 7 -8.86 -2.69 -12.42
N GLU A 8 -10.10 -2.32 -12.68
CA GLU A 8 -10.49 -1.35 -13.70
C GLU A 8 -9.94 0.04 -13.39
N ALA A 9 -10.03 0.49 -12.13
CA ALA A 9 -9.45 1.75 -11.70
C ALA A 9 -7.93 1.78 -11.88
N ILE A 10 -7.22 0.71 -11.49
CA ILE A 10 -5.77 0.60 -11.67
C ILE A 10 -5.41 0.56 -13.16
N LYS A 11 -6.10 -0.25 -13.96
CA LYS A 11 -5.87 -0.32 -15.41
C LYS A 11 -6.10 1.04 -16.07
N PHE A 12 -7.14 1.76 -15.66
CA PHE A 12 -7.41 3.11 -16.15
C PHE A 12 -6.24 4.06 -15.82
N LEU A 13 -5.79 4.08 -14.56
CA LEU A 13 -4.63 4.86 -14.11
C LEU A 13 -3.33 4.50 -14.84
N GLU A 14 -3.13 3.22 -15.17
CA GLU A 14 -1.96 2.72 -15.91
C GLU A 14 -2.04 3.01 -17.42
N SER A 15 -3.25 3.07 -17.98
CA SER A 15 -3.49 3.23 -19.42
C SER A 15 -3.49 4.68 -19.89
N GLU A 16 -3.82 5.64 -19.01
CA GLU A 16 -3.68 7.05 -19.36
C GLU A 16 -2.21 7.47 -19.20
N ASP A 17 -1.52 7.65 -20.33
CA ASP A 17 -0.17 8.26 -20.42
C ASP A 17 -0.09 9.60 -19.66
N ARG A 18 -1.23 10.26 -19.41
CA ARG A 18 -1.39 11.50 -18.63
C ARG A 18 -1.10 11.34 -17.13
N HIS A 19 -1.06 10.12 -16.60
CA HIS A 19 -0.61 9.83 -15.23
C HIS A 19 0.89 9.55 -15.12
N LYS A 20 1.63 9.54 -16.23
CA LYS A 20 3.08 9.82 -16.18
C LYS A 20 3.28 11.30 -15.87
N ASN A 21 2.75 11.74 -14.73
CA ASN A 21 3.19 12.96 -14.11
C ASN A 21 4.68 12.74 -13.85
N ASN A 22 5.50 13.35 -14.68
CA ASN A 22 6.95 13.26 -14.76
C ASN A 22 7.61 13.93 -13.53
N SER A 23 6.96 13.81 -12.37
CA SER A 23 7.33 14.35 -11.08
C SER A 23 8.68 13.77 -10.68
N ALA A 24 9.47 14.60 -10.01
CA ALA A 24 10.77 14.19 -9.50
C ALA A 24 10.65 12.93 -8.63
N LEU A 25 9.57 12.81 -7.85
CA LEU A 25 9.32 11.66 -6.98
C LEU A 25 9.06 10.37 -7.75
N GLN A 26 8.24 10.41 -8.80
CA GLN A 26 7.99 9.20 -9.60
C GLN A 26 9.27 8.71 -10.30
N LYS A 27 10.04 9.64 -10.90
CA LYS A 27 11.35 9.32 -11.50
C LYS A 27 12.32 8.72 -10.49
N PHE A 28 12.35 9.28 -9.28
CA PHE A 28 13.13 8.73 -8.18
C PHE A 28 12.70 7.30 -7.87
N CYS A 29 11.40 7.05 -7.66
CA CYS A 29 10.86 5.74 -7.34
C CYS A 29 11.20 4.69 -8.42
N GLU A 30 11.09 5.03 -9.70
CA GLU A 30 11.45 4.15 -10.82
C GLU A 30 12.95 3.80 -10.81
N LYS A 31 13.80 4.82 -10.71
CA LYS A 31 15.26 4.63 -10.64
C LYS A 31 15.67 3.80 -9.44
N PHE A 32 15.07 4.09 -8.28
CA PHE A 32 15.37 3.41 -7.02
C PHE A 32 14.91 1.95 -7.05
N SER A 33 13.75 1.66 -7.64
CA SER A 33 13.28 0.28 -7.89
C SER A 33 14.30 -0.54 -8.69
N GLY A 34 14.89 0.06 -9.73
CA GLY A 34 15.96 -0.57 -10.52
C GLY A 34 17.21 -0.88 -9.68
N ALA A 35 17.63 0.04 -8.82
CA ALA A 35 18.77 -0.16 -7.92
C ALA A 35 18.51 -1.27 -6.90
N ILE A 36 17.31 -1.32 -6.33
CA ILE A 36 16.85 -2.36 -5.39
C ILE A 36 16.92 -3.74 -6.05
N ASN A 37 16.34 -3.88 -7.26
CA ASN A 37 16.34 -5.16 -7.98
C ASN A 37 17.75 -5.63 -8.28
N ASN A 38 18.61 -4.75 -8.79
CA ASN A 38 20.00 -5.06 -9.09
C ASN A 38 20.79 -5.51 -7.84
N ALA A 39 20.60 -4.82 -6.71
CA ALA A 39 21.25 -5.19 -5.45
C ALA A 39 20.80 -6.58 -4.98
N TYR A 40 19.49 -6.88 -5.10
CA TYR A 40 18.96 -8.17 -4.69
C TYR A 40 19.38 -9.32 -5.61
N GLU A 41 19.41 -9.09 -6.93
CA GLU A 41 19.90 -10.06 -7.92
C GLU A 41 21.36 -10.47 -7.68
N LYS A 42 22.22 -9.49 -7.34
CA LYS A 42 23.62 -9.76 -6.96
C LYS A 42 23.71 -10.62 -5.71
N TYR A 43 22.88 -10.33 -4.71
CA TYR A 43 22.81 -11.13 -3.49
C TYR A 43 22.34 -12.57 -3.77
N GLU A 44 21.31 -12.75 -4.59
CA GLU A 44 20.84 -14.09 -4.99
C GLU A 44 21.88 -14.86 -5.81
N ALA A 45 22.63 -14.18 -6.69
CA ALA A 45 23.72 -14.78 -7.45
C ALA A 45 24.82 -15.29 -6.51
N CYS A 46 25.23 -14.50 -5.51
CA CYS A 46 26.21 -14.91 -4.51
C CYS A 46 25.75 -16.16 -3.73
N ILE A 47 24.48 -16.23 -3.30
CA ILE A 47 23.96 -17.41 -2.61
C ILE A 47 24.04 -18.65 -3.51
N LYS A 48 23.65 -18.51 -4.79
CA LYS A 48 23.68 -19.62 -5.75
C LYS A 48 25.11 -20.14 -5.95
N GLU A 49 26.10 -19.25 -5.99
CA GLU A 49 27.51 -19.63 -6.08
C GLU A 49 27.97 -20.44 -4.87
N ASN A 50 27.58 -20.05 -3.65
CA ASN A 50 27.90 -20.83 -2.44
C ASN A 50 27.30 -22.24 -2.48
N VAL A 51 26.02 -22.37 -2.87
CA VAL A 51 25.37 -23.69 -3.01
C VAL A 51 26.09 -24.57 -4.04
N GLN A 52 26.61 -23.97 -5.12
CA GLN A 52 27.35 -24.73 -6.13
C GLN A 52 28.73 -25.17 -5.64
N LYS A 53 29.41 -24.37 -4.81
CA LYS A 53 30.71 -24.71 -4.22
C LYS A 53 30.58 -25.86 -3.22
N GLU A 54 29.58 -25.80 -2.34
CA GLU A 54 29.28 -26.87 -1.38
C GLU A 54 28.99 -28.22 -2.06
N ARG A 55 28.40 -28.22 -3.27
CA ARG A 55 28.11 -29.44 -4.03
C ARG A 55 29.33 -30.03 -4.75
N LYS A 56 30.35 -29.21 -5.07
CA LYS A 56 31.49 -29.62 -5.89
C LYS A 56 32.69 -30.07 -5.06
N VAL A 57 32.78 -29.64 -3.80
CA VAL A 57 33.93 -29.93 -2.96
C VAL A 57 33.47 -30.26 -1.54
N ASN A 58 33.78 -31.46 -1.04
CA ASN A 58 33.76 -31.77 0.40
C ASN A 58 34.93 -31.07 1.13
N SER A 59 35.29 -29.85 0.72
CA SER A 59 36.39 -29.06 1.30
C SER A 59 35.79 -27.84 1.99
N PRO A 60 36.21 -27.54 3.23
CA PRO A 60 35.77 -26.37 3.99
C PRO A 60 36.46 -25.09 3.49
N ASP A 61 36.57 -24.89 2.17
CA ASP A 61 37.05 -23.63 1.63
C ASP A 61 36.00 -22.56 1.92
N SER A 62 36.44 -21.51 2.62
CA SER A 62 35.62 -20.47 3.23
C SER A 62 34.41 -20.05 2.37
N ASN A 63 33.20 -20.37 2.84
CA ASN A 63 31.95 -19.89 2.23
C ASN A 63 32.02 -18.37 2.00
N ILE A 64 31.67 -17.90 0.79
CA ILE A 64 31.65 -16.46 0.51
C ILE A 64 30.55 -15.84 1.37
N ILE A 65 30.88 -14.79 2.12
CA ILE A 65 29.87 -14.07 2.89
C ILE A 65 29.06 -13.20 1.93
N CYS A 66 27.83 -13.63 1.60
CA CYS A 66 26.91 -12.84 0.79
C CYS A 66 26.27 -11.74 1.63
N ARG A 67 26.68 -10.48 1.42
CA ARG A 67 26.10 -9.31 2.10
C ARG A 67 25.38 -8.43 1.11
N ILE A 68 24.12 -8.11 1.41
CA ILE A 68 23.35 -7.14 0.64
C ILE A 68 23.58 -5.68 1.09
N ASN A 69 24.24 -5.46 2.24
CA ASN A 69 24.29 -4.14 2.91
C ASN A 69 25.63 -3.39 2.81
N ASP A 70 26.79 -4.07 2.74
CA ASP A 70 28.08 -3.40 2.99
C ASP A 70 28.61 -2.58 1.81
N GLU A 71 28.38 -3.02 0.57
CA GLU A 71 28.75 -2.24 -0.63
C GLU A 71 27.71 -1.16 -0.97
N ASN A 72 26.49 -1.27 -0.43
CA ASN A 72 25.39 -0.41 -0.81
C ASN A 72 25.23 0.82 0.08
N LYS A 73 25.88 0.90 1.25
CA LYS A 73 25.71 2.03 2.17
C LYS A 73 26.13 3.38 1.55
N GLN A 74 27.22 3.41 0.77
CA GLN A 74 27.60 4.58 -0.04
C GLN A 74 26.66 4.78 -1.25
N ARG A 75 26.20 3.68 -1.88
CA ARG A 75 25.28 3.71 -3.02
C ARG A 75 23.90 4.30 -2.65
N TRP A 76 23.43 4.04 -1.43
CA TRP A 76 22.18 4.60 -0.92
C TRP A 76 22.29 6.09 -0.59
N GLY A 77 23.49 6.57 -0.25
CA GLY A 77 23.80 7.99 -0.01
C GLY A 77 23.21 8.93 -1.07
N GLY A 78 23.51 8.66 -2.35
CA GLY A 78 22.98 9.46 -3.45
C GLY A 78 21.45 9.41 -3.59
N PHE A 79 20.83 8.27 -3.28
CA PHE A 79 19.36 8.16 -3.29
C PHE A 79 18.71 8.95 -2.15
N TYR A 80 19.34 9.11 -0.99
CA TYR A 80 18.81 9.98 0.06
C TYR A 80 18.71 11.44 -0.39
N ASP A 81 19.74 11.94 -1.05
CA ASP A 81 19.78 13.34 -1.52
C ASP A 81 18.83 13.56 -2.71
N GLU A 82 18.74 12.58 -3.61
CA GLU A 82 17.75 12.59 -4.68
C GLU A 82 16.32 12.57 -4.13
N LEU A 83 16.04 11.74 -3.11
CA LEU A 83 14.72 11.70 -2.47
C LEU A 83 14.38 13.05 -1.81
N LYS A 84 15.31 13.65 -1.06
CA LYS A 84 15.10 14.97 -0.44
C LYS A 84 14.80 16.04 -1.49
N SER A 85 15.48 15.99 -2.63
CA SER A 85 15.27 16.93 -3.74
C SER A 85 13.94 16.67 -4.45
N ALA A 86 13.49 15.42 -4.50
CA ALA A 86 12.25 15.01 -5.14
C ALA A 86 11.00 15.28 -4.28
N LEU A 87 11.14 15.27 -2.96
CA LEU A 87 10.08 15.61 -2.01
C LEU A 87 9.97 17.13 -1.87
N THR A 88 9.00 17.75 -2.55
CA THR A 88 8.56 19.10 -2.17
C THR A 88 7.90 19.05 -0.80
N GLN A 89 7.91 20.15 -0.03
CA GLN A 89 7.43 20.23 1.36
C GLN A 89 5.93 19.86 1.56
N ASP A 90 5.22 19.40 0.53
CA ASP A 90 3.83 18.95 0.63
C ASP A 90 3.74 17.49 1.13
N THR A 91 2.91 17.29 2.16
CA THR A 91 2.52 16.02 2.75
C THR A 91 2.01 14.96 1.75
N LYS A 92 1.49 15.36 0.58
CA LYS A 92 1.05 14.44 -0.49
C LYS A 92 2.17 13.53 -1.00
N ASN A 93 3.38 14.06 -1.09
CA ASN A 93 4.52 13.30 -1.59
C ASN A 93 4.88 12.11 -0.68
N CYS A 94 4.62 12.24 0.61
CA CYS A 94 4.90 11.21 1.60
C CYS A 94 3.92 10.04 1.53
N ASP A 95 2.65 10.33 1.26
CA ASP A 95 1.63 9.30 1.13
C ASP A 95 1.87 8.46 -0.12
N TYR A 96 2.21 9.11 -1.24
CA TYR A 96 2.64 8.42 -2.45
C TYR A 96 3.88 7.54 -2.21
N LEU A 97 4.91 8.09 -1.55
CA LEU A 97 6.13 7.36 -1.24
C LEU A 97 5.84 6.11 -0.40
N LEU A 98 4.97 6.22 0.61
CA LEU A 98 4.58 5.11 1.48
C LEU A 98 3.85 4.00 0.71
N TYR A 99 2.95 4.37 -0.21
CA TYR A 99 2.27 3.40 -1.08
C TYR A 99 3.24 2.72 -2.05
N TRP A 100 4.16 3.47 -2.64
CA TRP A 100 5.18 2.90 -3.51
C TRP A 100 6.07 1.91 -2.77
N MET A 101 6.56 2.24 -1.56
CA MET A 101 7.35 1.33 -0.73
C MET A 101 6.57 0.04 -0.40
N SER A 102 5.29 0.17 -0.08
CA SER A 102 4.42 -0.96 0.21
C SER A 102 4.25 -1.87 -1.02
N ASP A 103 4.13 -1.28 -2.23
CA ASP A 103 4.06 -2.04 -3.48
C ASP A 103 5.37 -2.79 -3.79
N GLU A 104 6.53 -2.17 -3.57
CA GLU A 104 7.83 -2.82 -3.74
C GLU A 104 7.98 -4.03 -2.80
N ILE A 105 7.52 -3.90 -1.56
CA ILE A 105 7.48 -5.02 -0.61
C ILE A 105 6.51 -6.10 -1.09
N ALA A 106 5.32 -5.73 -1.53
CA ALA A 106 4.31 -6.68 -2.03
C ALA A 106 4.80 -7.50 -3.25
N LYS A 107 5.64 -6.92 -4.12
CA LYS A 107 6.27 -7.64 -5.25
C LYS A 107 7.14 -8.82 -4.79
N SER A 108 7.66 -8.77 -3.56
CA SER A 108 8.48 -9.84 -2.98
C SER A 108 7.69 -11.10 -2.62
N LYS A 109 6.35 -11.06 -2.69
CA LYS A 109 5.44 -12.18 -2.42
C LYS A 109 5.72 -12.84 -1.06
N TYR A 110 6.34 -14.02 -1.07
CA TYR A 110 6.65 -14.82 0.12
C TYR A 110 8.16 -14.89 0.41
N ASN A 111 8.99 -14.10 -0.28
CA ASN A 111 10.42 -14.04 -0.01
C ASN A 111 10.67 -13.23 1.26
N THR A 112 10.64 -13.90 2.42
CA THR A 112 10.79 -13.27 3.74
C THR A 112 12.08 -12.48 3.87
N HIS A 113 13.20 -12.98 3.32
CA HIS A 113 14.47 -12.26 3.36
C HIS A 113 14.38 -10.92 2.62
N ARG A 114 13.82 -10.92 1.40
CA ARG A 114 13.61 -9.69 0.62
C ARG A 114 12.68 -8.72 1.33
N ILE A 115 11.59 -9.22 1.91
CA ILE A 115 10.62 -8.40 2.65
C ILE A 115 11.30 -7.70 3.84
N ILE A 116 12.03 -8.45 4.67
CA ILE A 116 12.74 -7.89 5.83
C ILE A 116 13.77 -6.85 5.39
N TRP A 117 14.54 -7.18 4.35
CA TRP A 117 15.55 -6.28 3.82
C TRP A 117 14.94 -4.96 3.30
N LEU A 118 13.88 -5.05 2.49
CA LEU A 118 13.18 -3.87 1.98
C LEU A 118 12.56 -3.04 3.10
N TYR A 119 11.92 -3.69 4.08
CA TYR A 119 11.32 -3.01 5.22
C TYR A 119 12.35 -2.17 5.99
N ASN A 120 13.48 -2.78 6.36
CA ASN A 120 14.54 -2.11 7.11
C ASN A 120 15.16 -0.96 6.30
N MET A 121 15.42 -1.19 5.02
CA MET A 121 15.94 -0.16 4.12
C MET A 121 14.96 1.02 4.02
N PHE A 122 13.68 0.75 3.76
CA PHE A 122 12.68 1.80 3.61
C PHE A 122 12.39 2.56 4.90
N GLU A 123 12.47 1.89 6.04
CA GLU A 123 12.39 2.58 7.34
C GLU A 123 13.54 3.59 7.51
N GLU A 124 14.77 3.22 7.15
CA GLU A 124 15.90 4.16 7.14
C GLU A 124 15.68 5.32 6.16
N PHE A 125 15.17 5.05 4.95
CA PHE A 125 14.79 6.08 3.98
C PHE A 125 13.71 7.02 4.52
N TRP A 126 12.68 6.49 5.18
CA TRP A 126 11.63 7.28 5.78
C TRP A 126 12.18 8.21 6.86
N LYS A 127 12.98 7.68 7.79
CA LYS A 127 13.59 8.44 8.91
C LYS A 127 14.51 9.56 8.42
N ASN A 128 15.13 9.41 7.25
CA ASN A 128 16.04 10.39 6.65
C ASN A 128 15.37 11.32 5.63
N SER A 129 14.11 11.08 5.30
CA SER A 129 13.31 11.91 4.40
C SER A 129 12.61 13.06 5.12
N THR A 130 12.09 14.02 4.37
CA THR A 130 11.24 15.10 4.89
C THR A 130 9.87 14.60 5.38
N CYS A 131 9.51 13.34 5.10
CA CYS A 131 8.27 12.72 5.56
C CYS A 131 8.28 12.37 7.05
N CYS A 132 9.46 12.19 7.62
CA CYS A 132 9.65 12.09 9.05
C CYS A 132 9.71 13.50 9.67
N GLN A 133 8.56 14.01 10.13
CA GLN A 133 8.53 15.22 10.95
C GLN A 133 9.10 14.90 12.34
N LYS A 134 10.24 15.50 12.69
CA LYS A 134 10.84 15.38 14.03
C LYS A 134 10.36 16.57 14.87
N LYS A 135 9.86 16.34 16.07
CA LYS A 135 9.54 17.43 17.02
C LYS A 135 10.82 18.11 17.49
N GLU A 136 10.76 19.43 17.63
CA GLU A 136 11.86 20.25 18.17
C GLU A 136 12.22 19.91 19.63
N SER A 137 11.35 19.21 20.37
CA SER A 137 11.61 18.79 21.76
C SER A 137 11.94 17.30 21.88
N ALA A 138 13.24 17.01 21.87
CA ALA A 138 13.90 15.91 22.59
C ALA A 138 13.44 14.45 22.32
N ASN A 139 12.88 14.10 21.16
CA ASN A 139 12.72 12.69 20.80
C ASN A 139 13.09 12.41 19.34
N ILE A 140 13.86 11.34 19.14
CA ILE A 140 14.38 10.84 17.85
C ILE A 140 13.25 10.31 16.93
N ASN A 141 12.02 10.23 17.44
CA ASN A 141 10.91 9.56 16.78
C ASN A 141 10.16 10.49 15.82
N CYS A 142 9.85 9.97 14.63
CA CYS A 142 9.00 10.65 13.65
C CYS A 142 7.57 10.79 14.17
N ASP A 143 6.97 11.97 14.07
CA ASP A 143 5.56 12.21 14.36
C ASP A 143 4.64 11.38 13.45
N LYS A 144 5.08 11.18 12.20
CA LYS A 144 4.48 10.23 11.26
C LYS A 144 5.35 8.98 11.22
N PRO A 145 4.98 7.91 11.95
CA PRO A 145 5.74 6.67 11.92
C PRO A 145 5.70 6.04 10.52
N TYR A 146 6.76 5.31 10.20
CA TYR A 146 6.76 4.44 9.04
C TYR A 146 5.86 3.24 9.31
N GLU A 147 4.70 3.20 8.66
CA GLU A 147 3.74 2.10 8.78
C GLU A 147 3.27 1.70 7.38
N ILE A 148 3.62 0.49 6.96
CA ILE A 148 3.24 -0.03 5.64
C ILE A 148 2.05 -0.98 5.71
N GLU A 149 1.27 -0.99 4.64
CA GLU A 149 0.16 -1.94 4.48
C GLU A 149 0.66 -3.22 3.81
N PHE A 150 0.64 -4.33 4.57
CA PHE A 150 0.99 -5.65 4.04
C PHE A 150 -0.18 -6.37 3.38
N ASP A 151 -1.42 -5.97 3.65
CA ASP A 151 -2.58 -6.53 2.95
C ASP A 151 -2.66 -5.93 1.54
N ILE A 152 -2.24 -6.73 0.56
CA ILE A 152 -2.18 -6.34 -0.85
C ILE A 152 -3.52 -5.78 -1.36
N LYS A 153 -4.67 -6.31 -0.88
CA LYS A 153 -5.98 -5.80 -1.31
C LYS A 153 -6.25 -4.43 -0.71
N ALA A 154 -5.94 -4.26 0.57
CA ALA A 154 -6.10 -2.97 1.24
C ALA A 154 -5.16 -1.93 0.62
N LEU A 155 -3.89 -2.28 0.40
CA LEU A 155 -2.89 -1.41 -0.23
C LEU A 155 -3.34 -0.92 -1.61
N LYS A 156 -3.80 -1.84 -2.48
CA LYS A 156 -4.30 -1.47 -3.81
C LYS A 156 -5.47 -0.51 -3.75
N SER A 157 -6.40 -0.73 -2.82
CA SER A 157 -7.57 0.13 -2.65
C SER A 157 -7.16 1.52 -2.14
N LYS A 158 -6.26 1.58 -1.15
CA LYS A 158 -5.72 2.84 -0.60
C LYS A 158 -5.00 3.66 -1.67
N LYS A 159 -4.03 3.05 -2.35
CA LYS A 159 -3.26 3.70 -3.42
C LYS A 159 -4.16 4.13 -4.56
N GLY A 160 -5.10 3.27 -4.97
CA GLY A 160 -6.08 3.57 -6.01
C GLY A 160 -6.89 4.81 -5.66
N LEU A 161 -7.51 4.86 -4.47
CA LEU A 161 -8.33 6.00 -4.08
C LEU A 161 -7.50 7.28 -3.94
N TYR A 162 -6.28 7.18 -3.43
CA TYR A 162 -5.35 8.31 -3.33
C TYR A 162 -5.01 8.91 -4.70
N LEU A 163 -4.59 8.07 -5.66
CA LEU A 163 -4.29 8.52 -7.03
C LEU A 163 -5.54 9.07 -7.72
N LEU A 164 -6.70 8.44 -7.49
CA LEU A 164 -7.99 8.88 -8.00
C LEU A 164 -8.44 10.24 -7.39
N LEU A 165 -8.00 10.57 -6.18
CA LEU A 165 -8.27 11.90 -5.60
C LEU A 165 -7.30 12.95 -6.16
N ASP A 166 -6.04 12.58 -6.37
CA ASP A 166 -5.04 13.51 -6.86
C ASP A 166 -5.34 13.99 -8.29
N TYR A 167 -5.67 13.09 -9.22
CA TYR A 167 -6.02 13.52 -10.57
C TYR A 167 -7.35 14.26 -10.64
N TYR A 168 -8.33 13.97 -9.77
CA TYR A 168 -9.52 14.82 -9.66
C TYR A 168 -9.12 16.27 -9.35
N ASN A 169 -8.22 16.47 -8.38
CA ASN A 169 -7.77 17.80 -7.99
C ASN A 169 -7.07 18.54 -9.13
N ASN A 170 -6.24 17.84 -9.88
CA ASN A 170 -5.45 18.42 -10.95
C ASN A 170 -6.27 18.68 -12.22
N ASN A 171 -7.38 17.96 -12.42
CA ASN A 171 -8.14 17.96 -13.69
C ASN A 171 -9.61 18.38 -13.56
N LYS A 172 -10.10 18.82 -12.39
CA LYS A 172 -11.52 19.20 -12.25
C LYS A 172 -12.01 20.28 -13.22
N ASN A 173 -11.10 21.11 -13.73
CA ASN A 173 -11.42 22.13 -14.74
C ASN A 173 -11.82 21.53 -16.11
N VAL A 174 -11.51 20.26 -16.38
CA VAL A 174 -11.95 19.54 -17.60
C VAL A 174 -13.48 19.55 -17.74
N LEU A 175 -14.22 19.59 -16.62
CA LEU A 175 -15.69 19.69 -16.65
C LEU A 175 -16.23 20.96 -17.32
N LYS A 176 -15.43 22.03 -17.34
CA LYS A 176 -15.75 23.34 -17.92
C LYS A 176 -15.30 23.45 -19.39
N GLY A 177 -14.56 22.47 -19.90
CA GLY A 177 -14.07 22.45 -21.28
C GLY A 177 -15.13 22.05 -22.30
N GLU A 178 -14.85 22.36 -23.57
CA GLU A 178 -15.74 22.07 -24.70
C GLU A 178 -15.61 20.63 -25.22
N SER A 179 -14.46 19.97 -24.96
CA SER A 179 -14.20 18.60 -25.42
C SER A 179 -15.06 17.57 -24.71
N SER A 180 -15.97 16.94 -25.45
CA SER A 180 -16.85 15.90 -24.92
C SER A 180 -16.10 14.61 -24.57
N GLU A 181 -15.03 14.28 -25.28
CA GLU A 181 -14.26 13.04 -25.07
C GLU A 181 -13.40 13.08 -23.80
N GLU A 182 -12.71 14.20 -23.57
CA GLU A 182 -11.91 14.41 -22.34
C GLU A 182 -12.82 14.46 -21.12
N LYS A 183 -13.96 15.14 -21.24
CA LYS A 183 -14.98 15.21 -20.21
C LYS A 183 -15.57 13.84 -19.90
N ASN A 184 -15.90 13.03 -20.91
CA ASN A 184 -16.38 11.66 -20.70
C ASN A 184 -15.34 10.78 -20.00
N SER A 185 -14.07 10.91 -20.37
CA SER A 185 -12.96 10.18 -19.76
C SER A 185 -12.79 10.56 -18.28
N PHE A 186 -12.80 11.86 -17.99
CA PHE A 186 -12.78 12.39 -16.62
C PHE A 186 -13.99 11.92 -15.79
N CYS A 187 -15.18 11.88 -16.39
CA CYS A 187 -16.38 11.43 -15.69
C CYS A 187 -16.37 9.94 -15.39
N ASN A 188 -15.87 9.10 -16.31
CA ASN A 188 -15.64 7.68 -16.03
C ASN A 188 -14.67 7.49 -14.86
N TYR A 189 -13.59 8.26 -14.85
CA TYR A 189 -12.66 8.29 -13.73
C TYR A 189 -13.33 8.66 -12.40
N VAL A 190 -14.16 9.71 -12.37
CA VAL A 190 -14.91 10.10 -11.17
C VAL A 190 -15.81 8.96 -10.71
N LYS A 191 -16.49 8.28 -11.64
CA LYS A 191 -17.33 7.12 -11.32
C LYS A 191 -16.52 6.01 -10.64
N TYR A 192 -15.33 5.69 -11.15
CA TYR A 192 -14.45 4.70 -10.52
C TYR A 192 -14.01 5.12 -9.12
N MET A 193 -13.67 6.40 -8.92
CA MET A 193 -13.29 6.94 -7.61
C MET A 193 -14.39 6.77 -6.58
N PHE A 194 -15.64 7.15 -6.91
CA PHE A 194 -16.78 7.00 -6.01
C PHE A 194 -17.10 5.52 -5.74
N ASN A 195 -17.05 4.67 -6.76
CA ASN A 195 -17.25 3.23 -6.58
C ASN A 195 -16.21 2.61 -5.64
N LEU A 196 -14.93 3.00 -5.78
CA LEU A 196 -13.85 2.54 -4.92
C LEU A 196 -14.04 3.02 -3.47
N TYR A 197 -14.38 4.29 -3.29
CA TYR A 197 -14.70 4.84 -1.97
C TYR A 197 -15.85 4.07 -1.31
N HIS A 198 -16.97 3.87 -2.00
CA HIS A 198 -18.12 3.14 -1.46
C HIS A 198 -17.77 1.68 -1.15
N HIS A 199 -16.95 1.04 -1.97
CA HIS A 199 -16.45 -0.30 -1.68
C HIS A 199 -15.63 -0.33 -0.37
N MET A 200 -14.73 0.63 -0.18
CA MET A 200 -13.91 0.74 1.03
C MET A 200 -14.76 1.06 2.27
N ASP A 201 -15.74 1.97 2.16
CA ASP A 201 -16.55 2.39 3.29
C ASP A 201 -17.64 1.38 3.68
N ASN A 202 -18.17 0.63 2.71
CA ASN A 202 -19.11 -0.47 2.97
C ASN A 202 -18.43 -1.76 3.44
N GLU A 203 -17.12 -1.76 3.69
CA GLU A 203 -16.43 -2.92 4.23
C GLU A 203 -17.01 -3.32 5.59
N VAL A 204 -17.60 -4.51 5.62
CA VAL A 204 -18.29 -5.07 6.79
C VAL A 204 -17.28 -5.48 7.86
N ASN A 205 -16.10 -5.96 7.45
CA ASN A 205 -15.05 -6.29 8.39
C ASN A 205 -14.46 -5.00 8.99
N THR A 206 -14.84 -4.70 10.24
CA THR A 206 -14.38 -3.50 10.95
C THR A 206 -12.87 -3.37 11.05
N HIS A 207 -12.11 -4.48 11.06
CA HIS A 207 -10.66 -4.42 11.05
C HIS A 207 -10.12 -3.96 9.69
N VAL A 208 -10.69 -4.43 8.59
CA VAL A 208 -10.31 -4.02 7.22
C VAL A 208 -10.75 -2.58 6.98
N HIS A 209 -11.98 -2.22 7.37
CA HIS A 209 -12.48 -0.84 7.25
C HIS A 209 -11.58 0.18 7.95
N LYS A 210 -11.13 -0.13 9.19
CA LYS A 210 -10.21 0.74 9.94
C LYS A 210 -8.91 1.02 9.19
N LYS A 211 -8.44 0.10 8.35
CA LYS A 211 -7.24 0.33 7.54
C LYS A 211 -7.41 1.52 6.60
N TYR A 212 -8.61 1.73 6.06
CA TYR A 212 -8.92 2.77 5.09
C TYR A 212 -9.19 4.15 5.69
N GLY A 213 -9.12 4.30 7.02
CA GLY A 213 -9.64 5.48 7.72
C GLY A 213 -9.10 6.81 7.19
N LYS A 214 -7.81 6.87 6.86
CA LYS A 214 -7.17 8.06 6.32
C LYS A 214 -7.70 8.42 4.92
N GLU A 215 -7.79 7.44 4.03
CA GLU A 215 -8.22 7.66 2.65
C GLU A 215 -9.72 8.00 2.58
N LEU A 216 -10.54 7.37 3.44
CA LEU A 216 -11.95 7.70 3.59
C LEU A 216 -12.15 9.12 4.10
N THR A 217 -11.37 9.53 5.12
CA THR A 217 -11.41 10.90 5.65
C THR A 217 -11.02 11.92 4.60
N LEU A 218 -9.96 11.65 3.82
CA LEU A 218 -9.53 12.53 2.74
C LEU A 218 -10.62 12.69 1.69
N PHE A 219 -11.25 11.60 1.26
CA PHE A 219 -12.36 11.64 0.31
C PHE A 219 -13.54 12.46 0.85
N GLN A 220 -13.97 12.18 2.09
CA GLN A 220 -15.09 12.86 2.72
C GLN A 220 -14.85 14.36 2.85
N SER A 221 -13.66 14.77 3.31
CA SER A 221 -13.31 16.19 3.42
C SER A 221 -13.44 16.96 2.10
N LYS A 222 -13.32 16.24 0.96
CA LYS A 222 -13.42 16.80 -0.37
C LYS A 222 -14.85 16.92 -0.88
N PHE A 223 -15.67 15.89 -0.65
CA PHE A 223 -17.01 15.75 -1.22
C PHE A 223 -18.14 15.90 -0.19
N GLN A 224 -17.82 16.32 1.04
CA GLN A 224 -18.82 16.71 2.02
C GLN A 224 -19.41 18.10 1.71
N ASN A 225 -18.66 18.97 1.03
CA ASN A 225 -19.20 20.21 0.49
C ASN A 225 -20.03 19.91 -0.78
N GLU A 226 -21.27 20.40 -0.81
CA GLU A 226 -22.22 20.22 -1.91
C GLU A 226 -21.76 20.86 -3.22
N GLU A 227 -20.87 21.86 -3.18
CA GLU A 227 -20.33 22.52 -4.37
C GLU A 227 -19.62 21.54 -5.32
N ASN A 228 -18.62 20.80 -4.82
CA ASN A 228 -17.86 19.84 -5.63
C ASN A 228 -18.76 18.70 -6.15
N LEU A 229 -19.74 18.28 -5.35
CA LEU A 229 -20.71 17.26 -5.77
C LEU A 229 -21.64 17.78 -6.86
N SER A 230 -22.17 19.00 -6.70
CA SER A 230 -23.08 19.63 -7.66
C SER A 230 -22.40 19.85 -9.02
N GLU A 231 -21.15 20.30 -9.01
CA GLU A 231 -20.32 20.40 -10.23
C GLU A 231 -20.20 19.05 -10.93
N LEU A 232 -19.97 17.96 -10.19
CA LEU A 232 -19.87 16.63 -10.75
C LEU A 232 -21.22 16.08 -11.24
N ARG A 233 -22.31 16.29 -10.51
CA ARG A 233 -23.66 15.86 -10.91
C ARG A 233 -24.05 16.48 -12.23
N THR A 234 -23.81 17.78 -12.37
CA THR A 234 -24.14 18.55 -13.58
C THR A 234 -23.15 18.26 -14.70
N GLY A 235 -21.85 18.34 -14.40
CA GLY A 235 -20.77 18.16 -15.36
C GLY A 235 -20.75 16.76 -15.95
N CYS A 236 -20.94 15.72 -15.14
CA CYS A 236 -20.91 14.34 -15.60
C CYS A 236 -22.28 13.71 -15.86
N ASN A 237 -23.38 14.46 -15.69
CA ASN A 237 -24.74 13.95 -15.75
C ASN A 237 -24.97 12.74 -14.83
N TYR A 238 -24.47 12.84 -13.58
CA TYR A 238 -24.62 11.83 -12.54
C TYR A 238 -25.52 12.34 -11.43
N PRO A 239 -26.85 12.48 -11.64
CA PRO A 239 -27.74 13.16 -10.68
C PRO A 239 -27.77 12.50 -9.30
N ASN A 240 -27.50 11.20 -9.23
CA ASN A 240 -27.53 10.40 -7.99
C ASN A 240 -26.13 10.24 -7.33
N LEU A 241 -25.12 11.00 -7.77
CA LEU A 241 -23.78 10.92 -7.17
C LEU A 241 -23.83 11.37 -5.70
N SER A 242 -23.32 10.54 -4.79
CA SER A 242 -23.33 10.80 -3.35
C SER A 242 -21.99 10.47 -2.69
N SER A 243 -21.57 11.29 -1.73
CA SER A 243 -20.40 11.03 -0.89
C SER A 243 -20.72 10.22 0.37
N THR A 244 -22.00 9.98 0.67
CA THR A 244 -22.43 9.08 1.75
C THR A 244 -22.56 7.64 1.25
N SER A 245 -21.99 6.70 2.02
CA SER A 245 -22.24 5.27 1.82
C SER A 245 -23.45 4.81 2.64
N GLN A 246 -24.05 3.68 2.25
CA GLN A 246 -25.19 3.07 2.96
C GLN A 246 -24.75 2.24 4.19
N ARG A 247 -23.53 2.43 4.71
CA ARG A 247 -22.99 1.60 5.80
C ARG A 247 -23.90 1.49 7.03
N ALA A 248 -24.61 2.56 7.39
CA ALA A 248 -25.55 2.55 8.51
C ALA A 248 -26.76 1.63 8.28
N GLU A 249 -27.27 1.58 7.05
CA GLU A 249 -28.38 0.69 6.63
C GLU A 249 -27.92 -0.77 6.50
N THR A 250 -26.66 -0.98 6.11
CA THR A 250 -26.07 -2.32 5.98
C THR A 250 -25.77 -2.94 7.36
N ASN A 251 -25.27 -2.16 8.31
CA ASN A 251 -25.01 -2.61 9.68
C ASN A 251 -26.30 -2.93 10.45
N SER A 252 -27.38 -2.18 10.24
CA SER A 252 -28.67 -2.48 10.87
C SER A 252 -29.30 -3.78 10.35
N LYS A 253 -29.13 -4.09 9.06
CA LYS A 253 -29.55 -5.37 8.46
C LYS A 253 -28.69 -6.56 8.90
N LEU A 254 -27.35 -6.41 8.94
CA LEU A 254 -26.44 -7.47 9.42
C LEU A 254 -26.59 -7.78 10.92
N SER A 255 -26.93 -6.77 11.73
CA SER A 255 -27.22 -6.94 13.16
C SER A 255 -28.45 -7.83 13.43
N LEU A 256 -29.35 -7.99 12.46
CA LEU A 256 -30.49 -8.91 12.57
C LEU A 256 -30.12 -10.36 12.21
N ASP A 257 -29.12 -10.56 11.35
CA ASP A 257 -28.81 -11.87 10.75
C ASP A 257 -27.56 -12.59 11.29
N THR A 258 -26.78 -11.99 12.21
CA THR A 258 -25.56 -12.65 12.72
C THR A 258 -25.42 -12.65 14.24
N LYS A 259 -26.12 -13.58 14.89
CA LYS A 259 -25.59 -14.19 16.12
C LYS A 259 -24.44 -15.13 15.74
N PHE A 260 -23.22 -14.59 15.66
CA PHE A 260 -22.03 -15.44 15.63
C PHE A 260 -21.89 -16.12 17.00
N GLU A 261 -22.18 -17.41 17.09
CA GLU A 261 -21.66 -18.23 18.18
C GLU A 261 -20.14 -18.28 18.06
N ARG A 262 -19.45 -17.62 18.99
CA ARG A 262 -18.02 -17.85 19.18
C ARG A 262 -17.86 -19.30 19.62
N PHE A 263 -17.25 -20.13 18.78
CA PHE A 263 -16.69 -21.38 19.24
C PHE A 263 -15.53 -21.05 20.19
N ILE A 264 -15.77 -21.24 21.48
CA ILE A 264 -14.74 -21.27 22.52
C ILE A 264 -14.45 -22.76 22.72
N PRO A 265 -13.31 -23.30 22.27
CA PRO A 265 -12.96 -24.69 22.52
C PRO A 265 -12.90 -24.92 24.03
N SER A 266 -13.54 -25.99 24.52
CA SER A 266 -13.47 -26.35 25.93
C SER A 266 -12.02 -26.68 26.33
N LYS A 267 -11.68 -26.43 27.60
CA LYS A 267 -10.34 -26.71 28.14
C LYS A 267 -9.88 -28.17 27.90
N ASP A 268 -10.83 -29.09 27.78
CA ASP A 268 -10.54 -30.52 27.58
C ASP A 268 -9.91 -30.79 26.20
N TYR A 269 -10.25 -29.99 25.17
CA TYR A 269 -9.71 -30.13 23.81
C TYR A 269 -8.20 -29.84 23.73
N LEU A 270 -7.67 -29.02 24.63
CA LEU A 270 -6.25 -28.66 24.68
C LEU A 270 -5.38 -29.72 25.38
N SER A 271 -6.00 -30.68 26.08
CA SER A 271 -5.27 -31.68 26.87
C SER A 271 -5.06 -33.02 26.14
N GLY A 272 -5.83 -33.30 25.08
CA GLY A 272 -5.85 -34.61 24.44
C GLY A 272 -5.02 -34.78 23.16
N ASN A 273 -4.66 -33.69 22.46
CA ASN A 273 -4.01 -33.79 21.14
C ASN A 273 -2.65 -33.12 21.14
N ARG A 274 -1.63 -33.80 21.70
CA ARG A 274 -0.23 -33.36 21.57
C ARG A 274 0.45 -33.79 20.28
N ASP A 275 -0.08 -34.76 19.51
CA ASP A 275 0.73 -35.37 18.45
C ASP A 275 0.09 -35.52 17.06
N ASN A 276 -1.11 -35.01 16.77
CA ASN A 276 -1.61 -35.00 15.38
C ASN A 276 -2.46 -33.76 15.09
N ALA A 277 -1.96 -32.88 14.23
CA ALA A 277 -2.73 -31.76 13.69
C ALA A 277 -3.66 -32.26 12.57
N PRO A 278 -4.97 -31.95 12.58
CA PRO A 278 -5.85 -32.27 11.46
C PRO A 278 -5.44 -31.45 10.21
N GLU A 279 -5.45 -32.10 9.05
CA GLU A 279 -5.25 -31.45 7.75
C GLU A 279 -6.38 -30.44 7.48
N GLY A 280 -6.14 -29.18 7.85
CA GLY A 280 -7.12 -28.10 7.64
C GLY A 280 -6.70 -26.70 8.08
N MET A 281 -5.47 -26.48 8.56
CA MET A 281 -5.02 -25.20 9.15
C MET A 281 -3.93 -24.47 8.32
N VAL A 282 -4.08 -24.43 7.00
CA VAL A 282 -3.15 -23.68 6.13
C VAL A 282 -3.33 -22.15 6.26
N ASN A 283 -4.48 -21.67 6.78
CA ASN A 283 -4.79 -20.24 6.85
C ASN A 283 -4.43 -19.52 8.17
N GLU A 284 -3.90 -20.21 9.19
CA GLU A 284 -3.57 -19.57 10.48
C GLU A 284 -2.11 -19.12 10.65
N LYS A 285 -1.21 -19.49 9.73
CA LYS A 285 0.18 -19.00 9.75
C LYS A 285 0.32 -17.48 9.52
N MET A 286 -0.71 -16.79 9.01
CA MET A 286 -0.70 -15.33 8.86
C MET A 286 -0.94 -14.55 10.18
N LYS A 287 -1.43 -15.19 11.25
CA LYS A 287 -1.64 -14.50 12.55
C LYS A 287 -0.37 -14.42 13.40
N GLN A 288 0.62 -15.28 13.19
CA GLN A 288 1.85 -15.29 14.00
C GLN A 288 2.89 -14.23 13.59
N ILE A 289 2.79 -13.63 12.39
CA ILE A 289 3.70 -12.56 11.96
C ILE A 289 3.47 -11.27 12.78
N LYS A 290 2.26 -11.08 13.34
CA LYS A 290 1.92 -9.87 14.12
C LYS A 290 2.67 -9.77 15.46
N HIS A 291 3.23 -10.87 15.97
CA HIS A 291 3.91 -10.89 17.26
C HIS A 291 5.44 -10.83 17.18
N HIS A 292 6.04 -11.04 16.00
CA HIS A 292 7.50 -11.06 15.85
C HIS A 292 8.10 -9.70 15.42
N CYS A 293 7.29 -8.76 14.94
CA CYS A 293 7.75 -7.40 14.62
C CYS A 293 7.66 -6.40 15.79
N LEU A 294 7.29 -6.84 17.00
CA LEU A 294 7.20 -5.98 18.20
C LEU A 294 8.33 -6.24 19.21
N LEU A 295 9.33 -7.06 18.86
CA LEU A 295 10.45 -7.43 19.75
C LEU A 295 11.85 -7.33 19.11
N LEU A 296 12.01 -6.53 18.05
CA LEU A 296 13.29 -6.05 17.54
C LEU A 296 13.19 -4.56 17.26
#